data_AF-A0A2T4UTC2-F1
#
_entry.id   AF-A0A2T4UTC2-F1
#
_cell.length_a   1.000
_cell.length_b   1.000
_cell.length_c   1.000
_cell.angle_alpha   90.00
_cell.angle_beta   90.00
_cell.angle_gamma   90.00
#
_symmetry.space_group_name_H-M   'P 1'
#
loop_
_entity.id
_entity.type
_entity.pdbx_description
1 polymer ?
#
loop_
_entity_poly.entity_id
_entity_poly.type
_entity_poly.pdbx_seq_one_letter_code
_entity_poly.pdbx_strand_id
1 'polypeptide(L)'
;MPGAHFVLSTASPWEDRTEVIGVYASEAWAREAATVWLRSPDREAFPRCIIECWSGAHLLQREVIEGVPADDDSDGAGISGTPTDG
;
A
#
# COMPACT_ATOMS: atom_id res chain seq x y z
N MET A 1 -20.33 10.37 4.49
CA MET A 1 -21.13 11.35 3.72
C MET A 1 -22.09 10.58 2.83
N PRO A 2 -23.41 10.80 2.90
CA PRO A 2 -24.34 10.11 2.01
C PRO A 2 -24.03 10.45 0.54
N GLY A 3 -23.87 9.42 -0.29
CA GLY A 3 -23.54 9.58 -1.72
C GLY A 3 -22.05 9.64 -2.06
N ALA A 4 -21.15 9.60 -1.07
CA ALA A 4 -19.72 9.48 -1.34
C ALA A 4 -19.34 8.02 -1.66
N HIS A 5 -18.39 7.86 -2.59
CA HIS A 5 -17.75 6.58 -2.89
C HIS A 5 -16.24 6.75 -2.92
N PHE A 6 -15.53 5.65 -2.66
CA PHE A 6 -14.08 5.62 -2.55
C PHE A 6 -13.51 4.77 -3.67
N VAL A 7 -12.72 5.38 -4.55
CA VAL A 7 -12.03 4.69 -5.63
C VAL A 7 -10.64 4.33 -5.14
N LEU A 8 -10.29 3.06 -5.19
CA LEU A 8 -8.94 2.57 -4.92
C LEU A 8 -8.24 2.30 -6.25
N SER A 9 -7.10 2.94 -6.43
CA SER A 9 -6.21 2.71 -7.56
C SER A 9 -4.82 2.32 -7.08
N THR A 10 -4.07 1.64 -7.93
CA THR A 10 -2.65 1.36 -7.74
C THR A 10 -1.84 2.35 -8.58
N ALA A 11 -0.62 2.65 -8.17
CA ALA A 11 0.25 3.57 -8.91
C ALA A 11 1.68 3.03 -8.99
N SER A 12 2.23 3.06 -10.20
CA SER A 12 3.62 2.72 -10.46
C SER A 12 4.52 3.92 -10.15
N PRO A 13 5.76 3.75 -9.67
CA PRO A 13 6.68 4.84 -9.44
C PRO A 13 7.43 5.25 -10.71
N TRP A 14 7.44 4.37 -11.73
CA TRP A 14 8.20 4.56 -12.97
C TRP A 14 7.39 5.23 -14.07
N GLU A 15 6.07 5.01 -14.05
CA GLU A 15 5.13 5.57 -15.01
C GLU A 15 3.93 6.16 -14.25
N ASP A 16 3.37 7.28 -14.70
CA ASP A 16 2.10 7.87 -14.22
C ASP A 16 0.87 6.99 -14.52
N ARG A 17 1.06 5.67 -14.61
CA ARG A 17 0.00 4.69 -14.81
C ARG A 17 -0.65 4.43 -13.47
N THR A 18 -1.94 4.72 -13.41
CA THR A 18 -2.82 4.30 -12.33
C THR A 18 -3.84 3.30 -12.83
N GLU A 19 -4.03 2.20 -12.10
CA GLU A 19 -5.05 1.21 -12.40
C GLU A 19 -6.09 1.17 -11.29
N VAL A 20 -7.37 1.29 -11.64
CA VAL A 20 -8.47 1.17 -10.67
C VAL A 20 -8.67 -0.29 -10.32
N ILE A 21 -8.52 -0.62 -9.05
CA ILE A 21 -8.69 -2.00 -8.55
C ILE A 21 -9.99 -2.19 -7.76
N GLY A 22 -10.69 -1.10 -7.37
CA GLY A 22 -11.99 -1.23 -6.73
C GLY A 22 -12.70 0.09 -6.43
N VAL A 23 -14.01 0.01 -6.23
CA VAL A 23 -14.86 1.10 -5.76
C VAL A 23 -15.63 0.65 -4.53
N TYR A 24 -15.56 1.43 -3.45
CA TYR A 24 -16.08 1.08 -2.13
C TYR A 24 -17.07 2.14 -1.63
N ALA A 25 -18.07 1.68 -0.88
CA ALA A 25 -19.03 2.57 -0.22
C ALA A 25 -18.48 3.22 1.07
N SER A 26 -17.28 2.83 1.52
CA SER A 26 -16.68 3.26 2.78
C SER A 26 -15.16 3.39 2.66
N GLU A 27 -14.62 4.44 3.29
CA GLU A 27 -13.18 4.68 3.40
C GLU A 27 -12.47 3.52 4.10
N ALA A 28 -13.06 2.97 5.16
CA ALA A 28 -12.48 1.89 5.94
C ALA A 28 -12.25 0.66 5.06
N TRP A 29 -13.23 0.30 4.24
CA TRP A 29 -13.13 -0.83 3.31
C TRP A 29 -12.09 -0.58 2.21
N ALA A 30 -12.03 0.64 1.67
CA ALA A 30 -11.00 1.01 0.69
C ALA A 30 -9.58 0.91 1.30
N ARG A 31 -9.41 1.32 2.57
CA ARG A 31 -8.14 1.22 3.30
C ARG A 31 -7.75 -0.22 3.64
N GLU A 32 -8.71 -1.05 4.02
CA GLU A 32 -8.46 -2.49 4.22
C GLU A 32 -8.02 -3.15 2.91
N ALA A 33 -8.71 -2.87 1.80
CA ALA A 33 -8.33 -3.38 0.49
C ALA A 33 -6.94 -2.88 0.03
N ALA A 34 -6.62 -1.60 0.26
CA ALA A 34 -5.29 -1.05 0.00
C ALA A 34 -4.21 -1.79 0.79
N THR A 35 -4.47 -2.09 2.07
CA THR A 35 -3.54 -2.84 2.93
C THR A 35 -3.31 -4.26 2.42
N VAL A 36 -4.36 -4.93 1.93
CA VAL A 36 -4.25 -6.26 1.30
C VAL A 36 -3.40 -6.18 0.04
N TRP A 37 -3.64 -5.19 -0.82
CA TRP A 37 -2.86 -5.00 -2.05
C TRP A 37 -1.38 -4.77 -1.77
N LEU A 38 -1.04 -3.89 -0.83
CA LEU A 38 0.34 -3.57 -0.46
C LEU A 38 1.08 -4.74 0.21
N ARG A 39 0.38 -5.82 0.55
CA ARG A 39 0.97 -7.08 1.03
C ARG A 39 1.06 -8.15 -0.06
N SER A 40 0.47 -7.92 -1.23
CA SER A 40 0.52 -8.83 -2.38
C SER A 40 1.93 -8.89 -2.98
N PRO A 41 2.39 -10.04 -3.50
CA PRO A 41 3.62 -10.10 -4.28
C PRO A 41 3.60 -9.15 -5.49
N ASP A 42 2.44 -8.89 -6.08
CA ASP A 42 2.28 -7.96 -7.22
C ASP A 42 2.57 -6.49 -6.89
N ARG A 43 2.76 -6.15 -5.61
CA ARG A 43 3.08 -4.78 -5.18
C ARG A 43 4.36 -4.23 -5.77
N GLU A 44 5.30 -5.06 -6.23
CA GLU A 44 6.54 -4.59 -6.84
C GLU A 44 6.29 -3.78 -8.12
N ALA A 45 5.24 -4.13 -8.87
CA ALA A 45 4.82 -3.37 -10.04
C ALA A 45 4.11 -2.06 -9.67
N PHE A 46 3.38 -2.07 -8.55
CA PHE A 46 2.61 -0.94 -8.03
C PHE A 46 2.76 -0.78 -6.50
N PRO A 47 3.84 -0.16 -6.04
CA PRO A 47 4.20 -0.05 -4.61
C PRO A 47 3.34 0.97 -3.84
N ARG A 48 2.39 1.62 -4.52
CA ARG A 48 1.53 2.66 -3.95
C ARG A 48 0.08 2.39 -4.27
N CYS A 49 -0.78 2.67 -3.30
CA CYS A 49 -2.22 2.76 -3.46
C CYS A 49 -2.65 4.23 -3.40
N ILE A 50 -3.71 4.57 -4.12
CA ILE A 50 -4.34 5.89 -4.10
C ILE A 50 -5.80 5.67 -3.76
N ILE A 51 -6.28 6.32 -2.70
CA ILE A 51 -7.70 6.36 -2.35
C ILE A 51 -8.24 7.74 -2.67
N GLU A 52 -9.26 7.79 -3.53
CA GLU A 52 -9.96 9.00 -3.87
C GLU A 52 -11.40 8.94 -3.36
N CYS A 53 -11.81 9.96 -2.61
CA CYS A 53 -13.19 10.14 -2.17
C CYS A 53 -13.93 11.03 -3.17
N TRP A 54 -15.01 10.52 -3.74
CA TRP A 54 -15.80 11.16 -4.77
C TRP A 54 -17.25 11.33 -4.33
N SER A 55 -17.88 12.44 -4.72
CA SER A 55 -19.33 12.65 -4.63
C SER A 55 -19.86 13.05 -6.00
N GLY A 56 -20.56 12.13 -6.66
CA GLY A 56 -20.86 12.26 -8.09
C GLY A 56 -19.57 12.38 -8.90
N ALA A 57 -19.46 13.46 -9.69
CA ALA A 57 -18.27 13.77 -10.51
C ALA A 57 -17.23 14.65 -9.78
N HIS A 58 -17.43 14.95 -8.50
CA HIS A 58 -16.54 15.83 -7.73
C HIS A 58 -15.58 15.03 -6.87
N LEU A 59 -14.28 15.24 -7.08
CA LEU A 59 -13.23 14.75 -6.20
C LEU A 59 -13.21 15.59 -4.93
N LEU A 60 -13.45 14.94 -3.78
CA LEU A 60 -13.46 15.59 -2.47
C LEU A 60 -12.11 15.49 -1.76
N GLN A 61 -11.48 14.32 -1.85
CA GLN A 61 -10.20 14.04 -1.19
C GLN A 61 -9.42 13.02 -2.02
N ARG A 62 -8.10 13.14 -2.01
CA ARG A 62 -7.18 12.16 -2.55
C ARG A 62 -6.08 11.89 -1.52
N GLU A 63 -5.83 10.62 -1.25
CA GLU A 63 -4.79 10.15 -0.34
C GLU A 63 -3.91 9.14 -1.06
N VAL A 64 -2.58 9.27 -0.89
CA VAL A 64 -1.62 8.29 -1.38
C VAL A 64 -1.13 7.47 -0.19
N ILE A 65 -1.20 6.16 -0.31
CA ILE A 65 -0.75 5.20 0.68
C ILE A 65 0.45 4.46 0.08
N GLU A 66 1.62 4.75 0.62
CA GLU A 66 2.84 4.04 0.23
C GLU A 66 2.94 2.74 1.03
N GLY A 67 3.32 1.65 0.37
CA GLY A 67 3.74 0.45 1.07
C GLY A 67 5.01 0.76 1.87
N VAL A 68 5.00 0.44 3.17
CA VAL A 68 6.25 0.42 3.93
C VAL A 68 7.15 -0.61 3.23
N PRO A 69 8.40 -0.27 2.84
CA PRO A 69 9.31 -1.29 2.35
C PRO A 69 9.31 -2.40 3.40
N ALA A 70 9.09 -3.64 2.97
CA ALA A 70 9.49 -4.74 3.83
C ALA A 70 10.99 -4.52 4.03
N ASP A 71 11.41 -4.14 5.24
CA ASP A 71 12.82 -4.19 5.62
C ASP A 71 13.32 -5.57 5.19
N ASP A 72 14.11 -5.58 4.12
CA ASP A 72 14.85 -6.74 3.65
C ASP A 72 15.81 -7.07 4.79
N ASP A 73 15.65 -8.27 5.35
CA ASP A 73 16.48 -8.92 6.35
C ASP A 73 17.86 -8.26 6.53
N SER A 74 18.01 -7.46 7.59
CA SER A 74 19.33 -7.30 8.22
C SER A 74 19.64 -8.57 9.02
N ASP A 75 19.83 -9.70 8.34
CA ASP A 75 20.52 -10.87 8.90
C ASP A 75 21.90 -11.01 8.25
N GLY A 76 22.89 -10.48 8.97
CA GLY A 76 24.31 -10.63 8.70
C GLY A 76 25.01 -11.02 10.00
N ALA A 77 24.97 -12.32 10.27
CA ALA A 77 25.60 -13.08 11.34
C ALA A 77 26.85 -12.45 12.01
N GLY A 78 26.82 -12.48 13.35
CA GLY A 78 27.98 -12.26 14.21
C GLY A 78 27.76 -12.83 15.60
N ILE A 79 27.35 -14.10 15.71
CA ILE A 79 27.48 -14.83 16.97
C ILE A 79 28.98 -14.97 17.29
N SER A 80 29.56 -14.02 18.03
CA SER A 80 30.87 -14.22 18.63
C SER A 80 30.70 -15.10 19.87
N GLY A 81 30.50 -16.39 19.63
CA GLY A 81 30.73 -17.41 20.63
C GLY A 81 32.22 -17.47 20.89
N THR A 82 32.69 -16.83 21.96
CA THR A 82 34.02 -17.13 22.48
C THR A 82 33.96 -18.51 23.13
N PRO A 83 34.78 -19.49 22.69
CA PRO A 83 34.85 -20.78 23.34
C PRO A 83 35.39 -20.60 24.77
N THR A 84 34.78 -21.32 25.70
CA THR A 84 35.34 -21.59 27.03
C THR A 84 36.48 -22.60 26.87
N ASP A 85 37.49 -22.45 27.73
CA ASP A 85 38.51 -23.43 28.18
C ASP A 85 39.93 -23.36 27.58
N GLY A 86 40.90 -23.25 28.51
CA GLY A 86 42.35 -23.17 28.32
C GLY A 86 43.04 -22.54 29.52
#